data_AF-A0A086MWF6-F1
#
_entry.id   AF-A0A086MWF6-F1
#
_cell.length_a   1.000
_cell.length_b   1.000
_cell.length_c   1.000
_cell.angle_alpha   90.00
_cell.angle_beta   90.00
_cell.angle_gamma   90.00
#
_symmetry.space_group_name_H-M   'P 1'
#
loop_
_entity.id
_entity.type
_entity.pdbx_description
1 polymer ?
#
loop_
_entity_poly.entity_id
_entity_poly.type
_entity_poly.pdbx_seq_one_letter_code
_entity_poly.pdbx_strand_id
1 'polypeptide(L)'
;MDQANPFETPRTYSLHRAEYVVGFAVTTGLMIAHFDEIRWLPAIALFLYIDLIGYIPGAIAFRRSGGRPIHKAYYVLYNVMHSLITQAAVAALWCWLVKPEWALLVLPFHLFGDRGLFGNFMKSFALPFEPVRQPGYLRLLDDLGLPHPKPVGHVTEPVPVGHVPVRKPVPAPRADAAAAQEAPAQAAVAGESAARQAEALR
;
A
#
# COMPACT_ATOMS: atom_id res chain seq x y z
N MET A 1 -1.13 0.61 2.45
CA MET A 1 -0.16 1.21 1.52
C MET A 1 -0.44 2.70 1.50
N ASP A 2 0.33 3.49 0.76
CA ASP A 2 0.16 4.93 0.69
C ASP A 2 0.31 5.42 -0.74
N GLN A 3 0.03 6.69 -0.98
CA GLN A 3 0.12 7.33 -2.28
C GLN A 3 1.54 7.36 -2.86
N ALA A 4 2.57 7.20 -2.04
CA ALA A 4 3.95 7.10 -2.51
C ALA A 4 4.30 5.66 -2.94
N ASN A 5 3.68 4.65 -2.32
CA ASN A 5 3.96 3.23 -2.54
C ASN A 5 2.66 2.42 -2.53
N PRO A 6 1.82 2.53 -3.57
CA PRO A 6 0.54 1.82 -3.60
C PRO A 6 0.69 0.33 -3.89
N PHE A 7 1.82 -0.13 -4.43
CA PHE A 7 2.05 -1.50 -4.97
C PHE A 7 0.94 -2.03 -5.89
N GLU A 8 0.18 -1.11 -6.46
CA GLU A 8 -0.71 -1.29 -7.59
C GLU A 8 -0.13 -0.50 -8.77
N THR A 9 -0.52 -0.87 -9.99
CA THR A 9 -0.19 -0.01 -11.14
C THR A 9 -0.86 1.36 -10.99
N PRO A 10 -0.30 2.44 -11.55
CA PRO A 10 -0.89 3.78 -11.39
C PRO A 10 -2.36 3.87 -11.79
N ARG A 11 -2.78 3.13 -12.84
CA ARG A 11 -4.17 3.09 -13.28
C ARG A 11 -5.07 2.32 -12.31
N THR A 12 -4.65 1.12 -11.88
CA THR A 12 -5.40 0.33 -10.89
C THR A 12 -5.58 1.11 -9.59
N TYR A 13 -4.52 1.78 -9.12
CA TYR A 13 -4.57 2.61 -7.93
C TYR A 13 -5.53 3.81 -8.07
N SER A 14 -5.53 4.46 -9.23
CA SER A 14 -6.46 5.56 -9.50
C SER A 14 -7.92 5.08 -9.50
N LEU A 15 -8.19 3.90 -10.07
CA LEU A 15 -9.53 3.31 -10.08
C LEU A 15 -9.98 2.92 -8.66
N HIS A 16 -9.09 2.28 -7.89
CA HIS A 16 -9.34 1.91 -6.51
C HIS A 16 -9.65 3.14 -5.65
N ARG A 17 -8.92 4.24 -5.83
CA ARG A 17 -9.23 5.53 -5.18
C ARG A 17 -10.57 6.10 -5.61
N ALA A 18 -10.95 5.96 -6.88
CA ALA A 18 -12.21 6.47 -7.40
C ALA A 18 -13.43 5.84 -6.69
N GLU A 19 -13.37 4.56 -6.31
CA GLU A 19 -14.42 3.91 -5.51
C GLU A 19 -14.65 4.63 -4.18
N TYR A 20 -13.56 5.00 -3.48
CA TYR A 20 -13.65 5.77 -2.25
C TYR A 20 -14.08 7.23 -2.48
N VAL A 21 -13.71 7.84 -3.61
CA VAL A 21 -14.21 9.17 -3.97
C VAL A 21 -15.73 9.17 -4.15
N VAL A 22 -16.29 8.12 -4.76
CA VAL A 22 -17.75 7.95 -4.85
C VAL A 22 -18.38 7.84 -3.46
N GLY A 23 -17.82 6.98 -2.60
CA GLY A 23 -18.27 6.88 -1.21
C GLY A 23 -18.23 8.22 -0.47
N PHE A 24 -17.13 8.96 -0.62
CA PHE A 24 -16.95 10.29 -0.05
C PHE A 24 -17.97 11.31 -0.57
N ALA A 25 -18.25 11.29 -1.88
CA ALA A 25 -19.26 12.18 -2.48
C ALA A 25 -20.67 11.87 -1.96
N VAL A 26 -21.01 10.58 -1.82
CA VAL A 26 -22.32 10.16 -1.27
C VAL A 26 -22.47 10.57 0.18
N THR A 27 -21.47 10.32 1.04
CA THR A 27 -21.55 10.72 2.46
C THR A 27 -21.60 12.23 2.60
N THR A 28 -20.84 12.97 1.79
CA THR A 28 -20.90 14.44 1.74
C THR A 28 -22.30 14.92 1.35
N GLY A 29 -22.89 14.36 0.30
CA GLY A 29 -24.23 14.72 -0.16
C GLY A 29 -25.30 14.48 0.91
N LEU A 30 -25.23 13.34 1.61
CA LEU A 30 -26.13 13.03 2.73
C LEU A 30 -25.92 13.98 3.91
N MET A 31 -24.67 14.33 4.24
CA MET A 31 -24.39 15.29 5.31
C MET A 31 -24.92 16.69 4.98
N ILE A 32 -24.87 17.12 3.71
CA ILE A 32 -25.47 18.37 3.26
C ILE A 32 -26.99 18.30 3.32
N ALA A 33 -27.60 17.20 2.87
CA ALA A 33 -29.05 17.02 2.87
C ALA A 33 -29.66 17.02 4.28
N HIS A 34 -28.90 16.55 5.27
CA HIS A 34 -29.32 16.45 6.67
C HIS A 34 -28.51 17.36 7.61
N PHE A 35 -28.01 18.49 7.09
CA PHE A 35 -27.08 19.37 7.80
C PHE A 35 -27.59 19.81 9.18
N ASP A 36 -28.86 20.18 9.27
CA ASP A 36 -29.50 20.65 10.51
C ASP A 36 -29.88 19.51 11.47
N GLU A 37 -29.91 18.27 10.97
CA GLU A 37 -30.20 17.07 11.77
C GLU A 37 -28.92 16.44 12.35
N ILE A 38 -27.74 16.89 11.89
CA ILE A 38 -26.47 16.40 12.40
C ILE A 38 -26.19 17.00 13.78
N ARG A 39 -26.02 16.11 14.76
CA ARG A 39 -25.41 16.49 16.04
C ARG A 39 -23.92 16.72 15.84
N TRP A 40 -23.57 17.98 15.59
CA TRP A 40 -22.22 18.41 15.22
C TRP A 40 -21.15 18.10 16.26
N LEU A 41 -21.47 18.22 17.56
CA LEU A 41 -20.50 17.89 18.62
C LEU A 41 -20.07 16.40 18.56
N PRO A 42 -20.98 15.41 18.57
CA PRO A 42 -20.65 14.03 18.27
C PRO A 42 -19.90 13.84 16.94
N ALA A 43 -20.36 14.47 15.85
CA ALA A 43 -19.73 14.33 14.54
C ALA A 43 -18.26 14.80 14.55
N ILE A 44 -17.97 15.96 15.14
CA ILE A 44 -16.61 16.48 15.26
C ILE A 44 -15.75 15.56 16.13
N ALA A 45 -16.28 15.06 17.25
CA ALA A 45 -15.56 14.13 18.11
C ALA A 45 -15.23 12.81 17.37
N LEU A 46 -16.21 12.24 16.65
CA LEU A 46 -16.07 11.03 15.84
C LEU A 46 -15.16 11.23 14.62
N PHE A 47 -15.04 12.44 14.09
CA PHE A 47 -14.06 12.75 13.05
C PHE A 47 -12.64 12.77 13.65
N LEU A 48 -12.44 13.59 14.70
CA LEU A 48 -11.11 13.85 15.24
C LEU A 48 -10.48 12.65 15.94
N TYR A 49 -11.27 11.81 16.63
CA TYR A 49 -10.68 10.72 17.43
C TYR A 49 -9.93 9.69 16.58
N ILE A 50 -10.32 9.51 15.31
CA ILE A 50 -9.64 8.60 14.37
C ILE A 50 -8.18 9.00 14.21
N ASP A 51 -7.91 10.28 14.01
CA ASP A 51 -6.55 10.79 13.79
C ASP A 51 -5.81 11.07 15.09
N LEU A 52 -6.51 11.59 16.11
CA LEU A 52 -5.90 11.89 17.41
C LEU A 52 -5.33 10.63 18.07
N ILE A 53 -5.97 9.49 17.88
CA ILE A 53 -5.50 8.20 18.39
C ILE A 53 -4.65 7.47 17.34
N GLY A 54 -5.08 7.46 16.08
CA GLY A 54 -4.49 6.64 15.03
C GLY A 54 -3.26 7.22 14.37
N TYR A 55 -3.31 8.48 13.94
CA TYR A 55 -2.30 9.05 13.05
C TYR A 55 -1.32 10.00 13.76
N ILE A 56 -1.85 10.99 14.45
CA ILE A 56 -1.06 12.11 15.02
C ILE A 56 0.07 11.62 15.94
N PRO A 57 -0.13 10.66 16.86
CA PRO A 57 0.95 10.18 17.72
C PRO A 57 2.12 9.56 16.92
N GLY A 58 1.81 8.81 15.87
CA GLY A 58 2.80 8.20 14.99
C GLY A 58 3.54 9.21 14.13
N ALA A 59 2.82 10.19 13.57
CA ALA A 59 3.42 11.26 12.76
C ALA A 59 4.40 12.11 13.59
N ILE A 60 4.02 12.46 14.82
CA ILE A 60 4.90 13.16 15.77
C ILE A 60 6.13 12.31 16.10
N ALA A 61 5.95 11.03 16.41
CA ALA A 61 7.05 10.12 16.71
C ALA A 61 8.02 9.99 15.53
N PHE A 62 7.50 9.89 14.31
CA PHE A 62 8.30 9.75 13.09
C PHE A 62 9.08 11.02 12.76
N ARG A 63 8.43 12.19 12.89
CA ARG A 63 9.10 13.47 12.73
C ARG A 63 10.24 13.64 13.74
N ARG A 64 10.01 13.26 15.00
CA ARG A 64 11.03 13.30 16.07
C ARG A 64 12.14 12.27 15.88
N SER A 65 11.87 11.14 15.23
CA SER A 65 12.87 10.11 14.98
C SER A 65 13.84 10.50 13.87
N GLY A 66 13.50 11.49 13.03
CA GLY A 66 14.31 11.90 11.87
C GLY A 66 14.28 10.85 10.76
N GLY A 67 13.14 10.21 10.52
CA GLY A 67 12.98 9.19 9.47
C GLY A 67 13.40 7.77 9.88
N ARG A 68 13.88 7.58 11.11
CA ARG A 68 14.17 6.25 11.67
C ARG A 68 12.88 5.49 11.99
N PRO A 69 12.89 4.15 11.96
CA PRO A 69 11.74 3.34 12.38
C PRO A 69 11.25 3.73 13.78
N ILE A 70 9.93 3.92 13.92
CA ILE A 70 9.26 4.24 15.19
C ILE A 70 8.63 2.98 15.80
N HIS A 71 8.15 3.02 17.04
CA HIS A 71 7.55 1.82 17.64
C HIS A 71 6.35 1.28 16.82
N LYS A 72 6.27 -0.05 16.63
CA LYS A 72 5.21 -0.71 15.83
C LYS A 72 3.78 -0.43 16.32
N ALA A 73 3.62 -0.08 17.59
CA ALA A 73 2.31 0.30 18.15
C ALA A 73 1.66 1.46 17.39
N TYR A 74 2.44 2.42 16.87
CA TYR A 74 1.88 3.52 16.07
C TYR A 74 1.24 3.03 14.76
N TYR A 75 1.82 2.01 14.12
CA TYR A 75 1.22 1.37 12.95
C TYR A 75 -0.06 0.61 13.30
N VAL A 76 -0.07 -0.08 14.45
CA VAL A 76 -1.27 -0.78 14.95
C VAL A 76 -2.37 0.23 15.25
N LEU A 77 -2.07 1.30 15.98
CA LEU A 77 -3.03 2.37 16.29
C LEU A 77 -3.60 2.96 15.00
N TYR A 78 -2.75 3.33 14.04
CA TYR A 78 -3.20 3.83 12.74
C TYR A 78 -4.14 2.83 12.06
N ASN A 79 -3.71 1.57 11.89
CA ASN A 79 -4.48 0.56 11.16
C ASN A 79 -5.81 0.22 11.84
N VAL A 80 -5.82 0.15 13.18
CA VAL A 80 -7.05 -0.10 13.95
C VAL A 80 -8.00 1.07 13.79
N MET A 81 -7.55 2.31 13.99
CA MET A 81 -8.42 3.49 13.90
C MET A 81 -8.89 3.77 12.47
N HIS A 82 -8.05 3.51 11.47
CA HIS A 82 -8.41 3.71 10.06
C HIS A 82 -9.09 2.49 9.41
N SER A 83 -9.40 1.44 10.18
CA SER A 83 -10.08 0.25 9.65
C SER A 83 -11.58 0.48 9.52
N LEU A 84 -12.14 0.14 8.35
CA LEU A 84 -13.59 0.11 8.15
C LEU A 84 -14.29 -0.84 9.14
N ILE A 85 -13.62 -1.92 9.55
CA ILE A 85 -14.16 -2.88 10.53
C ILE A 85 -14.34 -2.21 11.88
N THR A 86 -13.32 -1.50 12.36
CA THR A 86 -13.38 -0.77 13.64
C THR A 86 -14.46 0.31 13.59
N GLN A 87 -14.51 1.09 12.51
CA GLN A 87 -15.50 2.16 12.39
C GLN A 87 -16.93 1.64 12.23
N ALA A 88 -17.13 0.51 11.54
CA ALA A 88 -18.42 -0.17 11.51
C ALA A 88 -18.83 -0.68 12.89
N ALA A 89 -17.90 -1.23 13.68
CA ALA A 89 -18.17 -1.67 15.05
C ALA A 89 -18.54 -0.48 15.97
N VAL A 90 -17.84 0.64 15.85
CA VAL A 90 -18.16 1.88 16.58
C VAL A 90 -19.55 2.39 16.19
N ALA A 91 -19.87 2.46 14.90
CA ALA A 91 -21.19 2.86 14.42
C ALA A 91 -22.30 1.91 14.93
N ALA A 92 -22.09 0.60 14.86
CA ALA A 92 -23.05 -0.39 15.33
C ALA A 92 -23.29 -0.29 16.85
N LEU A 93 -22.21 -0.12 17.63
CA LEU A 93 -22.28 0.08 19.08
C LEU A 93 -23.04 1.37 19.41
N TRP A 94 -22.78 2.45 18.67
CA TRP A 94 -23.51 3.72 18.82
C TRP A 94 -25.00 3.55 18.51
N CYS A 95 -25.34 2.91 17.39
CA CYS A 95 -26.73 2.62 17.03
C CYS A 95 -27.44 1.82 18.12
N TRP A 96 -26.75 0.90 18.80
CA TRP A 96 -27.31 0.10 19.89
C TRP A 96 -27.52 0.92 21.17
N LEU A 97 -26.53 1.72 21.59
CA LEU A 97 -26.55 2.44 22.87
C LEU A 97 -27.26 3.80 22.82
N VAL A 98 -27.20 4.50 21.70
CA VAL A 98 -27.66 5.89 21.56
C VAL A 98 -28.84 6.03 20.59
N LYS A 99 -28.95 5.14 19.60
CA LYS A 99 -29.81 5.17 18.39
C LYS A 99 -29.06 5.64 17.12
N PRO A 100 -29.49 5.21 15.93
CA PRO A 100 -28.95 5.70 14.66
C PRO A 100 -29.17 7.20 14.49
N GLU A 101 -28.15 7.91 14.04
CA GLU A 101 -28.21 9.34 13.76
C GLU A 101 -27.22 9.75 12.67
N TRP A 102 -27.46 10.90 12.04
CA TRP A 102 -26.68 11.39 10.90
C TRP A 102 -25.22 11.75 11.24
N ALA A 103 -24.90 11.99 12.52
CA ALA A 103 -23.53 12.24 12.97
C ALA A 103 -22.57 11.08 12.63
N LEU A 104 -23.10 9.84 12.54
CA LEU A 104 -22.31 8.66 12.18
C LEU A 104 -21.79 8.69 10.74
N LEU A 105 -22.37 9.50 9.84
CA LEU A 105 -21.86 9.68 8.47
C LEU A 105 -20.43 10.22 8.42
N VAL A 106 -19.98 10.87 9.50
CA VAL A 106 -18.62 11.39 9.59
C VAL A 106 -17.55 10.29 9.58
N LEU A 107 -17.90 9.08 10.03
CA LEU A 107 -16.99 7.93 10.06
C LEU A 107 -16.62 7.46 8.63
N PRO A 108 -17.59 7.11 7.76
CA PRO A 108 -17.28 6.81 6.37
C PRO A 108 -16.78 8.05 5.63
N PHE A 109 -17.26 9.26 5.91
CA PHE A 109 -16.71 10.49 5.33
C PHE A 109 -15.18 10.62 5.57
N HIS A 110 -14.71 10.44 6.80
CA HIS A 110 -13.29 10.47 7.14
C HIS A 110 -12.50 9.41 6.37
N LEU A 111 -12.95 8.16 6.46
CA LEU A 111 -12.26 7.00 5.89
C LEU A 111 -12.23 7.01 4.35
N PHE A 112 -13.30 7.49 3.71
CA PHE A 112 -13.39 7.63 2.27
C PHE A 112 -12.62 8.84 1.76
N GLY A 113 -12.59 9.94 2.53
CA GLY A 113 -11.72 11.08 2.26
C GLY A 113 -10.24 10.67 2.29
N ASP A 114 -9.83 9.93 3.33
CA ASP A 114 -8.43 9.50 3.48
C ASP A 114 -7.96 8.59 2.33
N ARG A 115 -8.77 7.62 1.92
CA ARG A 115 -8.45 6.70 0.83
C ARG A 115 -8.64 7.32 -0.55
N GLY A 116 -9.73 8.04 -0.75
CA GLY A 116 -10.11 8.62 -2.04
C GLY A 116 -9.26 9.83 -2.39
N LEU A 117 -9.19 10.83 -1.50
CA LEU A 117 -8.53 12.12 -1.76
C LEU A 117 -7.03 12.09 -1.44
N PHE A 118 -6.64 11.49 -0.32
CA PHE A 118 -5.23 11.47 0.10
C PHE A 118 -4.49 10.21 -0.34
N GLY A 119 -5.22 9.12 -0.62
CA GLY A 119 -4.62 7.86 -1.08
C GLY A 119 -3.95 7.07 0.05
N ASN A 120 -4.27 7.37 1.30
CA ASN A 120 -3.76 6.63 2.44
C ASN A 120 -4.62 5.38 2.69
N PHE A 121 -3.95 4.25 2.87
CA PHE A 121 -4.55 2.98 3.26
C PHE A 121 -3.81 2.43 4.48
N MET A 122 -4.12 1.19 4.88
CA MET A 122 -3.47 0.51 6.00
C MET A 122 -1.94 0.57 5.92
N LYS A 123 -1.27 1.14 6.92
CA LYS A 123 0.19 1.25 6.97
C LYS A 123 0.81 -0.14 7.01
N SER A 124 1.74 -0.38 6.09
CA SER A 124 2.57 -1.57 6.10
C SER A 124 3.72 -1.38 7.07
N PHE A 125 3.98 -2.37 7.93
CA PHE A 125 5.16 -2.36 8.80
C PHE A 125 6.47 -2.38 8.01
N ALA A 126 6.46 -2.81 6.74
CA ALA A 126 7.64 -2.82 5.88
C ALA A 126 8.01 -1.45 5.32
N LEU A 127 7.11 -0.47 5.41
CA LEU A 127 7.31 0.88 4.90
C LEU A 127 7.50 1.88 6.07
N PRO A 128 8.11 3.05 5.81
CA PRO A 128 8.13 4.13 6.79
C PRO A 128 6.71 4.55 7.19
N PHE A 129 6.57 5.14 8.37
CA PHE A 129 5.26 5.56 8.86
C PHE A 129 4.68 6.68 8.00
N GLU A 130 5.50 7.68 7.67
CA GLU A 130 5.13 8.70 6.69
C GLU A 130 5.45 8.24 5.26
N PRO A 131 4.62 8.63 4.27
CA PRO A 131 4.81 8.21 2.88
C PRO A 131 6.13 8.70 2.29
N VAL A 132 7.00 7.75 1.94
CA VAL A 132 8.27 8.02 1.24
C VAL A 132 8.43 7.00 0.14
N ARG A 133 8.64 7.46 -1.10
CA ARG A 133 8.81 6.60 -2.28
C ARG A 133 9.96 5.61 -2.06
N GLN A 134 9.66 4.32 -2.22
CA GLN A 134 10.59 3.22 -2.02
C GLN A 134 11.10 2.66 -3.36
N PRO A 135 12.39 2.27 -3.44
CA PRO A 135 12.94 1.63 -4.64
C PRO A 135 12.21 0.35 -5.05
N GLY A 136 11.63 -0.38 -4.09
CA GLY A 136 10.88 -1.61 -4.37
C GLY A 136 9.65 -1.38 -5.25
N TYR A 137 8.94 -0.26 -5.07
CA TYR A 137 7.81 0.07 -5.93
C TYR A 137 8.26 0.49 -7.33
N LEU A 138 9.38 1.21 -7.45
CA LEU A 138 9.92 1.60 -8.76
C LEU A 138 10.36 0.38 -9.57
N ARG A 139 11.03 -0.60 -8.94
CA ARG A 139 11.39 -1.87 -9.60
C ARG A 139 10.18 -2.61 -10.13
N LEU A 140 9.08 -2.67 -9.35
CA LEU A 140 7.83 -3.26 -9.82
C LEU A 140 7.32 -2.58 -11.10
N LEU A 141 7.43 -1.25 -11.20
CA LEU A 141 7.02 -0.52 -12.40
C LEU A 141 7.95 -0.78 -13.58
N ASP A 142 9.26 -0.85 -13.34
CA ASP A 142 10.26 -1.21 -14.35
C ASP A 142 9.99 -2.61 -14.93
N ASP A 143 9.76 -3.59 -14.06
CA ASP A 143 9.45 -4.98 -14.44
C ASP A 143 8.16 -5.09 -15.28
N LEU A 144 7.22 -4.16 -15.08
CA LEU A 144 5.96 -4.07 -15.84
C LEU A 144 6.06 -3.14 -17.07
N GLY A 145 7.20 -2.51 -17.32
CA GLY A 145 7.38 -1.56 -18.42
C GLY A 145 6.52 -0.29 -18.29
N LEU A 146 6.20 0.12 -17.06
CA LEU A 146 5.33 1.26 -16.77
C LEU A 146 6.13 2.52 -16.43
N PRO A 147 5.66 3.71 -16.84
CA PRO A 147 6.31 4.96 -16.49
C PRO A 147 6.24 5.24 -14.99
N HIS A 148 7.30 5.84 -14.44
CA HIS A 148 7.34 6.20 -13.03
C HIS A 148 6.40 7.38 -12.75
N PRO A 149 5.53 7.28 -11.73
CA PRO A 149 4.67 8.39 -11.34
C PRO A 149 5.49 9.50 -10.67
N LYS A 150 5.01 10.74 -10.79
CA LYS A 150 5.63 11.92 -10.16
C LYS A 150 5.96 11.64 -8.69
N PRO A 151 7.14 12.04 -8.19
CA PRO A 151 7.48 11.91 -6.78
C PRO A 151 6.44 12.58 -5.89
N VAL A 152 6.13 11.96 -4.76
CA VAL A 152 5.24 12.48 -3.72
C VAL A 152 6.01 12.48 -2.40
N GLY A 153 5.96 13.59 -1.68
CA GLY A 153 6.67 13.80 -0.42
C GLY A 153 8.00 14.55 -0.55
N HIS A 154 8.54 14.96 0.60
CA HIS A 154 9.85 15.59 0.70
C HIS A 154 10.94 14.53 0.88
N VAL A 155 12.03 14.64 0.12
CA VAL A 155 13.20 13.78 0.29
C VAL A 155 13.87 14.18 1.61
N THR A 156 13.97 13.23 2.54
CA THR A 156 14.69 13.41 3.80
C THR A 156 15.95 12.55 3.77
N GLU A 157 17.07 13.13 4.20
CA GLU A 157 18.36 12.43 4.36
C GLU A 157 18.56 12.08 5.85
N PRO A 158 18.80 10.80 6.21
CA PRO A 158 18.81 9.61 5.35
C PRO A 158 17.41 9.17 4.93
N VAL A 159 17.31 8.44 3.80
CA VAL A 159 16.03 7.92 3.28
C VAL A 159 15.33 7.07 4.35
N PRO A 160 14.10 7.44 4.75
CA PRO A 160 13.39 6.68 5.76
C PRO A 160 13.13 5.22 5.37
N VAL A 161 13.27 4.33 6.34
CA VAL A 161 13.07 2.88 6.18
C VAL A 161 11.99 2.37 7.14
N GLY A 162 11.28 1.32 6.73
CA GLY A 162 10.33 0.61 7.60
C GLY A 162 11.00 -0.38 8.56
N HIS A 163 10.21 -1.31 9.11
CA HIS A 163 10.68 -2.29 10.10
C HIS A 163 11.30 -3.56 9.51
N VAL A 164 11.21 -3.78 8.21
CA VAL A 164 11.77 -4.98 7.58
C VAL A 164 13.24 -4.71 7.24
N PRO A 165 14.18 -5.51 7.76
CA PRO A 165 15.59 -5.38 7.40
C PRO A 165 15.77 -5.52 5.89
N VAL A 166 16.62 -4.69 5.29
CA VAL A 166 17.01 -4.85 3.89
C VAL A 166 17.66 -6.23 3.75
N ARG A 167 16.98 -7.17 3.10
CA ARG A 167 17.59 -8.45 2.74
C ARG A 167 18.71 -8.13 1.76
N LYS A 168 19.95 -8.56 2.06
CA LYS A 168 21.08 -8.40 1.14
C LYS A 168 20.67 -8.93 -0.23
N PRO A 169 21.00 -8.24 -1.34
CA PRO A 169 20.74 -8.75 -2.68
C PRO A 169 21.26 -10.18 -2.75
N VAL A 170 20.41 -11.12 -3.16
CA VAL A 170 20.88 -12.43 -3.59
C VAL A 170 21.73 -12.14 -4.84
N PRO A 171 23.02 -12.48 -4.86
CA PRO A 171 23.83 -12.27 -6.06
C PRO A 171 23.12 -12.94 -7.23
N ALA A 172 23.03 -12.21 -8.35
CA ALA A 172 22.43 -12.74 -9.57
C ALA A 172 23.05 -14.12 -9.86
N PRO A 173 22.25 -15.12 -10.29
CA PRO A 173 22.80 -16.40 -10.71
C PRO A 173 23.91 -16.12 -11.73
N ARG A 174 25.12 -16.61 -11.44
CA ARG A 174 26.26 -16.46 -12.36
C ARG A 174 25.84 -17.01 -13.71
N ALA A 175 26.08 -16.24 -14.78
CA ALA A 175 25.81 -16.65 -16.16
C ALA A 175 26.44 -18.01 -16.50
N ASP A 176 27.51 -18.39 -15.79
CA ASP A 176 28.23 -19.66 -15.91
C ASP A 176 27.35 -20.90 -15.65
N ALA A 177 26.24 -20.78 -14.90
CA ALA A 177 25.35 -21.91 -14.62
C ALA A 177 24.45 -22.28 -15.82
N ALA A 178 24.17 -21.33 -16.73
CA ALA A 178 23.39 -21.59 -17.93
C ALA A 178 24.22 -22.32 -19.00
N ALA A 179 25.52 -22.02 -19.10
CA ALA A 179 26.43 -22.68 -20.04
C ALA A 179 26.68 -24.17 -19.71
N ALA A 180 26.53 -24.57 -18.44
CA ALA A 180 26.75 -25.96 -18.01
C ALA A 180 25.59 -26.92 -18.36
N GLN A 181 24.40 -26.39 -18.72
CA GLN A 181 23.23 -27.23 -19.04
C GLN A 181 23.05 -27.50 -20.54
N GLU A 182 23.73 -26.77 -21.44
CA GLU A 182 23.62 -26.99 -22.90
C GLU A 182 24.62 -28.02 -23.47
N ALA A 183 25.63 -28.43 -22.70
CA ALA A 183 26.70 -29.29 -23.20
C ALA A 183 26.33 -30.75 -23.55
N PRO A 184 25.39 -31.46 -22.90
CA PRO A 184 25.20 -32.88 -23.19
C PRO A 184 24.30 -33.16 -24.41
N ALA A 185 23.54 -32.18 -24.92
CA ALA A 185 22.59 -32.41 -26.02
C ALA A 185 23.25 -32.42 -27.41
N GLN A 186 24.35 -31.68 -27.61
CA GLN A 186 25.00 -31.58 -28.93
C GLN A 186 25.92 -32.77 -29.25
N ALA A 187 26.41 -33.49 -28.23
CA ALA A 187 27.26 -34.67 -28.45
C ALA A 187 26.46 -35.90 -28.95
N ALA A 188 25.17 -36.01 -28.63
CA ALA A 188 24.32 -37.12 -29.07
C ALA A 188 23.95 -37.03 -30.56
N VAL A 189 23.73 -35.82 -31.09
CA VAL A 189 23.32 -35.60 -32.49
C VAL A 189 24.47 -35.85 -33.47
N ALA A 190 25.73 -35.57 -33.06
CA ALA A 190 26.90 -35.83 -33.90
C ALA A 190 27.21 -37.33 -34.06
N GLY A 191 26.92 -38.15 -33.03
CA GLY A 191 27.15 -39.60 -33.06
C GLY A 191 26.19 -40.34 -34.01
N GLU A 192 24.92 -39.93 -34.06
CA GLU A 192 23.93 -40.57 -34.95
C GLU A 192 24.17 -40.26 -36.44
N SER A 193 24.71 -39.08 -36.78
CA SER A 193 24.99 -38.71 -38.17
C SER A 193 26.16 -39.50 -38.75
N ALA A 194 27.18 -39.82 -37.94
CA ALA A 194 28.34 -40.60 -38.40
C ALA A 194 27.98 -42.08 -38.62
N ALA A 195 27.11 -42.65 -37.79
CA ALA A 195 26.64 -44.03 -37.94
C ALA A 195 25.82 -44.24 -39.22
N ARG A 196 24.94 -43.29 -39.58
CA ARG A 196 24.13 -43.38 -40.81
C ARG A 196 24.94 -43.21 -42.10
N GLN A 197 26.04 -42.45 -42.07
CA GLN A 197 26.93 -42.32 -43.25
C GLN A 197 27.76 -43.58 -43.50
N ALA A 198 28.12 -44.35 -42.47
CA ALA A 198 28.87 -45.59 -42.62
C ALA A 198 28.01 -46.74 -43.19
N GLU A 199 26.69 -46.71 -42.98
CA GLU A 199 25.77 -47.73 -43.46
C GLU A 199 25.37 -47.54 -44.94
N ALA A 200 25.47 -46.30 -45.46
CA ALA A 200 25.18 -45.98 -46.86
C ALA A 200 26.32 -46.29 -47.86
N LEU A 201 27.47 -46.77 -47.37
CA LEU A 201 28.67 -47.08 -48.17
C LEU A 201 28.97 -48.59 -48.25
N ARG A 202 28.02 -49.45 -47.87
CA ARG A 202 28.07 -50.91 -48.08
C ARG A 202 26.99 -51.33 -49.07
#